data_AF-C0QR71-F1
#
_entry.id   AF-C0QR71-F1
#
_cell.length_a   1.000
_cell.length_b   1.000
_cell.length_c   1.000
_cell.angle_alpha   90.00
_cell.angle_beta   90.00
_cell.angle_gamma   90.00
#
_symmetry.space_group_name_H-M   'P 1'
#
loop_
_entity.id
_entity.type
_entity.pdbx_description
1 polymer ?
#
loop_
_entity_poly.entity_id
_entity_poly.type
_entity_poly.pdbx_seq_one_letter_code
_entity_poly.pdbx_strand_id
1 'polypeptide(L)'
;MGKNNLYVEYLLGDLESYIISQKAEINSIINEKKELTLKDSAFIFDRFSKSLKKTTDLIKHINEVEDAHLLKHISIITSETLAWILFTLPMIETNIPIFMEDLFVKNRHIVDAIGELLIQFEETIDQPSKIKEIEKELLTQINDISMTISSLSEMIQKGSLPN
;
A
#
# COMPACT_ATOMS: atom_id res chain seq x y z
N MET A 1 -17.81 22.66 -8.00
CA MET A 1 -17.20 21.32 -7.81
C MET A 1 -18.22 20.27 -8.20
N GLY A 2 -17.86 19.32 -9.06
CA GLY A 2 -18.70 18.17 -9.38
C GLY A 2 -18.84 17.25 -8.17
N LYS A 3 -19.97 16.54 -8.04
CA LYS A 3 -20.21 15.59 -6.93
C LYS A 3 -19.12 14.52 -6.81
N ASN A 4 -18.49 14.14 -7.93
CA ASN A 4 -17.47 13.10 -7.97
C ASN A 4 -16.14 13.57 -7.37
N ASN A 5 -15.74 14.84 -7.56
CA ASN A 5 -14.54 15.38 -6.92
C ASN A 5 -14.65 15.36 -5.39
N LEU A 6 -15.83 15.68 -4.84
CA LEU A 6 -16.05 15.67 -3.39
C LEU A 6 -15.92 14.26 -2.80
N TYR A 7 -16.38 13.24 -3.53
CA TYR A 7 -16.23 11.85 -3.09
C TYR A 7 -14.77 11.39 -3.12
N VAL A 8 -14.03 11.75 -4.17
CA VAL A 8 -12.59 11.45 -4.27
C VAL A 8 -11.79 12.17 -3.18
N GLU A 9 -12.09 13.44 -2.89
CA GLU A 9 -11.48 14.19 -1.78
C GLU A 9 -11.74 13.52 -0.43
N TYR A 10 -12.97 13.01 -0.22
CA TYR A 10 -13.29 12.23 0.98
C TYR A 10 -12.45 10.95 1.07
N LEU A 11 -12.34 10.17 -0.02
CA LEU A 11 -11.52 8.96 -0.06
C LEU A 11 -10.04 9.25 0.20
N LEU A 12 -9.54 10.36 -0.35
CA LEU A 12 -8.18 10.81 -0.16
C LEU A 12 -7.91 11.16 1.33
N GLY A 13 -8.78 11.96 1.94
CA GLY A 13 -8.65 12.31 3.36
C GLY A 13 -8.79 11.11 4.30
N ASP A 14 -9.66 10.15 3.98
CA ASP A 14 -9.78 8.87 4.70
C ASP A 14 -8.50 8.04 4.59
N LEU A 15 -7.89 7.94 3.40
CA LEU A 15 -6.62 7.26 3.19
C LEU A 15 -5.47 7.93 3.96
N GLU A 16 -5.33 9.26 3.84
CA GLU A 16 -4.31 10.03 4.54
C GLU A 16 -4.39 9.84 6.06
N SER A 17 -5.58 10.07 6.62
CA SER A 17 -5.82 9.94 8.07
C SER A 17 -5.53 8.52 8.55
N TYR A 18 -5.91 7.53 7.76
CA TYR A 18 -5.62 6.13 8.05
C TYR A 18 -4.12 5.88 8.06
N ILE A 19 -3.38 6.28 7.02
CA ILE A 19 -1.93 6.10 6.92
C ILE A 19 -1.21 6.76 8.09
N ILE A 20 -1.55 8.00 8.44
CA ILE A 20 -0.94 8.73 9.56
C ILE A 20 -1.12 7.94 10.87
N SER A 21 -2.34 7.50 11.15
CA SER A 21 -2.65 6.72 12.35
C SER A 21 -1.91 5.38 12.37
N GLN A 22 -1.91 4.65 11.25
CA GLN A 22 -1.28 3.32 11.19
C GLN A 22 0.25 3.40 11.20
N LYS A 23 0.85 4.42 10.57
CA LYS A 23 2.30 4.68 10.65
C LYS A 23 2.75 4.86 12.11
N ALA A 24 2.02 5.66 12.88
CA ALA A 24 2.34 5.90 14.28
C ALA A 24 2.26 4.61 15.12
N GLU A 25 1.19 3.84 14.97
CA GLU A 25 0.98 2.58 15.69
C GLU A 25 2.03 1.51 15.33
N ILE A 26 2.31 1.34 14.04
CA ILE A 26 3.30 0.36 13.54
C ILE A 26 4.72 0.76 13.98
N ASN A 27 5.07 2.05 13.90
CA ASN A 27 6.37 2.51 14.37
C ASN A 27 6.56 2.32 15.88
N SER A 28 5.50 2.49 16.69
CA SER A 28 5.55 2.16 18.12
C SER A 28 5.81 0.67 18.32
N ILE A 29 5.10 -0.21 17.61
CA ILE A 29 5.30 -1.67 17.67
C ILE A 29 6.74 -2.06 17.30
N ILE A 30 7.28 -1.51 16.21
CA ILE A 30 8.61 -1.87 15.70
C ILE A 30 9.73 -1.33 16.59
N ASN A 31 9.61 -0.10 17.10
CA ASN A 31 10.70 0.53 17.86
C ASN A 31 10.71 0.13 19.34
N GLU A 32 9.56 -0.21 19.93
CA GLU A 32 9.46 -0.55 21.35
C GLU A 32 9.79 -2.02 21.64
N LYS A 33 9.69 -2.89 20.62
CA LYS A 33 9.88 -4.33 20.79
C LYS A 33 11.24 -4.77 20.27
N LYS A 34 11.91 -5.61 21.07
CA LYS A 34 13.16 -6.25 20.69
C LYS A 34 12.96 -7.36 19.64
N GLU A 35 11.78 -8.00 19.66
CA GLU A 35 11.36 -9.05 18.73
C GLU A 35 9.85 -8.92 18.48
N LEU A 36 9.39 -9.08 17.23
CA LEU A 36 7.98 -9.01 16.87
C LEU A 36 7.32 -10.38 17.06
N THR A 37 6.10 -10.39 17.60
CA THR A 37 5.30 -11.63 17.65
C THR A 37 4.60 -11.86 16.31
N LEU A 38 4.24 -13.11 16.00
CA LEU A 38 3.35 -13.44 14.87
C LEU A 38 2.04 -12.62 14.87
N LYS A 39 1.54 -12.23 16.05
CA LYS A 39 0.36 -11.38 16.15
C LYS A 39 0.64 -9.95 15.68
N ASP A 40 1.81 -9.41 16.05
CA ASP A 40 2.25 -8.09 15.60
C ASP A 40 2.48 -8.09 14.08
N SER A 41 3.11 -9.15 13.57
CA SER A 41 3.28 -9.42 12.14
C SER A 41 1.96 -9.38 11.38
N ALA A 42 1.00 -10.21 11.80
CA ALA A 42 -0.31 -10.31 11.18
C ALA A 42 -1.04 -8.98 11.21
N PHE A 43 -0.93 -8.25 12.33
CA PHE A 43 -1.47 -6.91 12.46
C PHE A 43 -0.88 -5.95 11.42
N ILE A 44 0.46 -5.89 11.31
CA ILE A 44 1.12 -4.98 10.37
C ILE A 44 0.71 -5.30 8.92
N PHE A 45 0.74 -6.58 8.52
CA PHE A 45 0.32 -6.98 7.18
C PHE A 45 -1.17 -6.70 6.91
N ASP A 46 -2.05 -6.88 7.89
CA ASP A 46 -3.47 -6.48 7.78
C ASP A 46 -3.61 -4.97 7.51
N ARG A 47 -2.82 -4.14 8.20
CA ARG A 47 -2.82 -2.69 7.98
C ARG A 47 -2.29 -2.30 6.61
N PHE A 48 -1.22 -2.92 6.13
CA PHE A 48 -0.74 -2.72 4.77
C PHE A 48 -1.78 -3.10 3.73
N SER A 49 -2.40 -4.29 3.87
CA SER A 49 -3.47 -4.74 2.98
C SER A 49 -4.64 -3.74 2.94
N LYS A 50 -5.08 -3.25 4.10
CA LYS A 50 -6.15 -2.24 4.20
C LYS A 50 -5.78 -0.90 3.58
N SER A 51 -4.54 -0.43 3.76
CA SER A 51 -4.06 0.78 3.09
C SER A 51 -4.09 0.62 1.57
N LEU A 52 -3.55 -0.48 1.04
CA LEU A 52 -3.57 -0.74 -0.41
C LEU A 52 -4.99 -0.89 -0.97
N LYS A 53 -5.92 -1.45 -0.18
CA LYS A 53 -7.33 -1.51 -0.56
C LYS A 53 -7.95 -0.11 -0.66
N LYS A 54 -7.72 0.76 0.32
CA LYS A 54 -8.17 2.16 0.29
C LYS A 54 -7.54 2.92 -0.89
N THR A 55 -6.25 2.71 -1.17
CA THR A 55 -5.56 3.22 -2.35
C THR A 55 -6.23 2.76 -3.64
N THR A 56 -6.57 1.47 -3.74
CA THR A 56 -7.26 0.91 -4.90
C THR A 56 -8.64 1.57 -5.08
N ASP A 57 -9.40 1.72 -3.99
CA ASP A 57 -10.71 2.36 -4.02
C ASP A 57 -10.61 3.83 -4.49
N LEU A 58 -9.57 4.55 -4.05
CA LEU A 58 -9.27 5.89 -4.56
C LEU A 58 -8.96 5.88 -6.07
N ILE A 59 -8.11 4.96 -6.53
CA ILE A 59 -7.67 4.90 -7.93
C ILE A 59 -8.83 4.57 -8.88
N LYS A 60 -9.80 3.74 -8.48
CA LYS A 60 -10.98 3.40 -9.30
C LYS A 60 -11.81 4.61 -9.74
N HIS A 61 -11.67 5.74 -9.06
CA HIS A 61 -12.43 6.96 -9.32
C HIS A 61 -11.60 8.05 -10.02
N ILE A 62 -10.34 7.79 -10.39
CA ILE A 62 -9.46 8.84 -10.94
C ILE A 62 -9.94 9.38 -12.29
N ASN A 63 -10.62 8.55 -13.09
CA ASN A 63 -11.14 8.98 -14.39
C ASN A 63 -12.21 10.08 -14.23
N GLU A 64 -12.89 10.09 -13.08
CA GLU A 64 -13.92 11.07 -12.74
C GLU A 64 -13.33 12.42 -12.28
N VAL A 65 -12.01 12.48 -12.02
CA VAL A 65 -11.33 13.68 -11.51
C VAL A 65 -10.81 14.53 -12.65
N GLU A 66 -11.32 15.74 -12.80
CA GLU A 66 -10.83 16.69 -13.82
C GLU A 66 -9.66 17.57 -13.31
N ASP A 67 -9.51 17.69 -12.00
CA ASP A 67 -8.52 18.57 -11.38
C ASP A 67 -7.12 17.93 -11.35
N ALA A 68 -6.18 18.51 -12.08
CA ALA A 68 -4.79 18.07 -12.12
C ALA A 68 -4.08 18.15 -10.77
N HIS A 69 -4.43 19.10 -9.90
CA HIS A 69 -3.89 19.18 -8.55
C HIS A 69 -4.37 18.00 -7.70
N LEU A 70 -5.65 17.63 -7.81
CA LEU A 70 -6.20 16.47 -7.11
C LEU A 70 -5.57 15.16 -7.61
N LEU A 71 -5.41 14.99 -8.94
CA LEU A 71 -4.69 13.84 -9.52
C LEU A 71 -3.24 13.74 -9.02
N LYS A 72 -2.54 14.88 -8.93
CA LYS A 72 -1.20 14.94 -8.37
C LYS A 72 -1.20 14.50 -6.91
N HIS A 73 -2.16 14.99 -6.13
CA HIS A 73 -2.26 14.67 -4.71
C HIS A 73 -2.54 13.17 -4.49
N ILE A 74 -3.42 12.57 -5.28
CA ILE A 74 -3.67 11.12 -5.30
C ILE A 74 -2.38 10.35 -5.58
N SER A 75 -1.59 10.79 -6.56
CA SER A 75 -0.30 10.17 -6.90
C SER A 75 0.70 10.24 -5.73
N ILE A 76 0.79 11.40 -5.08
CA ILE A 76 1.67 11.61 -3.91
C ILE A 76 1.27 10.68 -2.77
N ILE A 77 0.01 10.70 -2.33
CA ILE A 77 -0.43 9.87 -1.20
C ILE A 77 -0.31 8.39 -1.51
N THR A 78 -0.58 7.99 -2.75
CA THR A 78 -0.36 6.61 -3.18
C THR A 78 1.11 6.22 -3.09
N SER A 79 2.01 7.05 -3.62
CA SER A 79 3.46 6.85 -3.52
C SER A 79 3.93 6.77 -2.06
N GLU A 80 3.46 7.66 -1.19
CA GLU A 80 3.77 7.63 0.23
C GLU A 80 3.26 6.37 0.95
N THR A 81 2.13 5.82 0.50
CA THR A 81 1.58 4.56 1.00
C THR A 81 2.51 3.40 0.64
N LEU A 82 2.89 3.32 -0.64
CA LEU A 82 3.77 2.28 -1.17
C LEU A 82 5.16 2.35 -0.56
N ALA A 83 5.74 3.55 -0.48
CA ALA A 83 7.06 3.78 0.10
C ALA A 83 7.08 3.39 1.57
N TRP A 84 6.03 3.75 2.31
CA TRP A 84 5.92 3.32 3.71
C TRP A 84 5.94 1.80 3.85
N ILE A 85 5.17 1.08 3.05
CA ILE A 85 5.18 -0.39 3.05
C ILE A 85 6.60 -0.87 2.73
N LEU A 86 7.17 -0.42 1.61
CA LEU A 86 8.50 -0.81 1.14
C LEU A 86 9.57 -0.67 2.22
N PHE A 87 9.62 0.47 2.90
CA PHE A 87 10.63 0.73 3.93
C PHE A 87 10.37 0.01 5.25
N THR A 88 9.12 -0.37 5.52
CA THR A 88 8.78 -1.09 6.74
C THR A 88 9.00 -2.59 6.61
N LEU A 89 8.86 -3.16 5.40
CA LEU A 89 9.05 -4.60 5.14
C LEU A 89 10.41 -5.16 5.65
N PRO A 90 11.57 -4.51 5.44
CA PRO A 90 12.85 -5.00 5.96
C PRO A 90 12.95 -4.97 7.49
N MET A 91 12.36 -3.94 8.13
CA MET A 91 12.35 -3.86 9.60
C MET A 91 11.54 -5.00 10.22
N ILE A 92 10.50 -5.40 9.49
CA ILE A 92 9.66 -6.53 9.84
C ILE A 92 10.44 -7.85 9.65
N GLU A 93 11.12 -8.05 8.53
CA GLU A 93 11.90 -9.26 8.23
C GLU A 93 12.88 -9.64 9.35
N THR A 94 13.61 -8.65 9.86
CA THR A 94 14.58 -8.87 10.95
C THR A 94 13.95 -9.39 12.25
N ASN A 95 12.63 -9.33 12.37
CA ASN A 95 11.88 -9.60 13.58
C ASN A 95 10.74 -10.63 13.40
N ILE A 96 10.49 -11.14 12.19
CA ILE A 96 9.44 -12.14 11.93
C ILE A 96 10.06 -13.47 11.48
N PRO A 97 9.52 -14.63 11.88
CA PRO A 97 9.83 -15.93 11.28
C PRO A 97 9.19 -16.14 9.88
N ILE A 98 9.24 -15.14 9.00
CA ILE A 98 8.77 -15.20 7.62
C ILE A 98 9.92 -14.72 6.76
N PHE A 99 10.33 -15.55 5.82
CA PHE A 99 11.33 -15.23 4.82
C PHE A 99 10.72 -14.27 3.80
N MET A 100 10.97 -12.97 3.96
CA MET A 100 10.47 -11.96 3.03
C MET A 100 11.00 -12.19 1.61
N GLU A 101 12.19 -12.80 1.49
CA GLU A 101 12.81 -13.29 0.25
C GLU A 101 11.92 -14.23 -0.58
N ASP A 102 10.96 -14.92 0.06
CA ASP A 102 10.02 -15.82 -0.61
C ASP A 102 8.68 -15.14 -0.99
N LEU A 103 8.55 -13.83 -0.78
CA LEU A 103 7.33 -13.11 -1.12
C LEU A 103 7.35 -12.65 -2.57
N PHE A 104 6.57 -13.35 -3.40
CA PHE A 104 6.43 -13.05 -4.82
C PHE A 104 5.02 -12.58 -5.19
N VAL A 105 4.95 -11.57 -6.05
CA VAL A 105 3.76 -11.06 -6.72
C VAL A 105 3.89 -11.34 -8.22
N LYS A 106 3.10 -12.30 -8.74
CA LYS A 106 3.15 -12.72 -10.16
C LYS A 106 4.59 -12.96 -10.67
N ASN A 107 5.39 -13.71 -9.92
CA ASN A 107 6.79 -14.07 -10.18
C ASN A 107 7.82 -12.93 -10.02
N ARG A 108 7.44 -11.76 -9.50
CA ARG A 108 8.37 -10.70 -9.10
C ARG A 108 8.48 -10.65 -7.58
N HIS A 109 9.66 -10.36 -7.06
CA HIS A 109 9.79 -10.16 -5.62
C HIS A 109 8.94 -8.96 -5.18
N ILE A 110 8.34 -9.02 -3.99
CA ILE A 110 7.37 -8.00 -3.54
C ILE A 110 7.99 -6.59 -3.49
N VAL A 111 9.26 -6.49 -3.11
CA VAL A 111 10.03 -5.23 -3.07
C VAL A 111 10.15 -4.64 -4.47
N ASP A 112 10.42 -5.47 -5.49
CA ASP A 112 10.55 -5.02 -6.88
C ASP A 112 9.19 -4.57 -7.42
N ALA A 113 8.12 -5.33 -7.14
CA ALA A 113 6.77 -4.98 -7.56
C ALA A 113 6.31 -3.63 -6.97
N ILE A 114 6.63 -3.36 -5.70
CA ILE A 114 6.35 -2.05 -5.07
C ILE A 114 7.25 -0.96 -5.66
N GLY A 115 8.54 -1.25 -5.90
CA GLY A 115 9.49 -0.31 -6.48
C GLY A 115 9.09 0.16 -7.88
N GLU A 116 8.63 -0.77 -8.73
CA GLU A 116 8.12 -0.45 -10.07
C GLU A 116 6.91 0.50 -10.00
N LEU A 117 5.97 0.25 -9.09
CA LEU A 117 4.84 1.16 -8.87
C LEU A 117 5.29 2.55 -8.40
N LEU A 118 6.28 2.63 -7.51
CA LEU A 118 6.81 3.92 -7.06
C LEU A 118 7.34 4.75 -8.24
N ILE A 119 8.10 4.12 -9.15
CA ILE A 119 8.59 4.77 -10.36
C ILE A 119 7.43 5.26 -11.23
N GLN A 120 6.41 4.41 -11.43
CA GLN A 120 5.22 4.80 -12.20
C GLN A 120 4.50 6.00 -11.58
N PHE A 121 4.38 6.06 -10.25
CA PHE A 121 3.74 7.19 -9.57
C PHE A 121 4.61 8.46 -9.56
N GLU A 122 5.94 8.36 -9.54
CA GLU A 122 6.80 9.53 -9.73
C GLU A 122 6.53 10.19 -11.09
N GLU A 123 6.40 9.40 -12.16
CA GLU A 123 6.04 9.94 -13.47
C GLU A 123 4.66 10.62 -13.48
N THR A 124 3.68 10.10 -12.73
CA THR A 124 2.35 10.73 -12.64
C THR A 124 2.34 11.95 -11.73
N ILE A 125 3.26 12.08 -10.77
CA ILE A 125 3.41 13.31 -9.96
C ILE A 125 3.90 14.46 -10.84
N ASP A 126 4.81 14.18 -11.78
CA ASP A 126 5.32 15.14 -12.75
C ASP A 126 4.29 15.43 -13.86
N GLN A 127 3.52 14.42 -14.27
CA GLN A 127 2.48 14.54 -15.29
C GLN A 127 1.14 13.92 -14.81
N PRO A 128 0.34 14.65 -14.02
CA PRO A 128 -0.85 14.11 -13.35
C PRO A 128 -1.91 13.51 -14.27
N SER A 129 -2.00 13.92 -15.53
CA SER A 129 -2.95 13.32 -16.48
C SER A 129 -2.62 11.87 -16.84
N LYS A 130 -1.34 11.47 -16.79
CA LYS A 130 -0.90 10.11 -17.16
C LYS A 130 -1.53 9.03 -16.30
N ILE A 131 -1.85 9.33 -15.03
CA ILE A 131 -2.45 8.35 -14.11
C ILE A 131 -3.74 7.75 -14.68
N LYS A 132 -4.51 8.52 -15.44
CA LYS A 132 -5.72 8.04 -16.12
C LYS A 132 -5.44 7.06 -17.26
N GLU A 133 -4.33 7.24 -17.96
CA GLU A 133 -3.92 6.40 -19.09
C GLU A 133 -3.49 5.01 -18.61
N ILE A 134 -2.83 4.96 -17.45
CA ILE A 134 -2.28 3.73 -16.86
C ILE A 134 -3.12 3.16 -15.69
N GLU A 135 -4.30 3.75 -15.41
CA GLU A 135 -5.16 3.40 -14.27
C GLU A 135 -5.34 1.89 -14.09
N LYS A 136 -5.73 1.19 -15.17
CA LYS A 136 -6.05 -0.24 -15.11
C LYS A 136 -4.82 -1.08 -14.75
N GLU A 137 -3.66 -0.66 -15.22
CA GLU A 137 -2.39 -1.29 -14.90
C GLU A 137 -2.06 -1.08 -13.41
N LEU A 138 -2.12 0.18 -12.95
CA LEU A 138 -1.90 0.53 -11.54
C LEU A 138 -2.85 -0.24 -10.61
N LEU A 139 -4.15 -0.27 -10.92
CA LEU A 139 -5.15 -1.02 -10.17
C LEU A 139 -4.81 -2.50 -10.10
N THR A 140 -4.38 -3.10 -11.21
CA THR A 140 -4.03 -4.53 -11.24
C THR A 140 -2.84 -4.79 -10.34
N GLN A 141 -1.76 -4.02 -10.50
CA GLN A 141 -0.53 -4.20 -9.74
C GLN A 141 -0.74 -3.98 -8.22
N ILE A 142 -1.44 -2.92 -7.83
CA ILE A 142 -1.74 -2.62 -6.42
C ILE A 142 -2.61 -3.73 -5.81
N ASN A 143 -3.61 -4.23 -6.55
CA ASN A 143 -4.44 -5.34 -6.08
C ASN A 143 -3.63 -6.63 -5.92
N ASP A 144 -2.72 -6.94 -6.84
CA ASP A 144 -1.89 -8.15 -6.72
C ASP A 144 -1.00 -8.11 -5.46
N ILE A 145 -0.41 -6.94 -5.18
CA ILE A 145 0.37 -6.72 -3.95
C ILE A 145 -0.54 -6.84 -2.71
N SER A 146 -1.70 -6.18 -2.74
CA SER A 146 -2.68 -6.23 -1.64
C SER A 146 -3.12 -7.66 -1.33
N MET A 147 -3.43 -8.47 -2.36
CA MET A 147 -3.82 -9.87 -2.20
C MET A 147 -2.70 -10.73 -1.62
N THR A 148 -1.45 -10.50 -2.05
CA THR A 148 -0.28 -11.22 -1.55
C THR A 148 -0.06 -10.92 -0.06
N ILE A 149 -0.06 -9.63 0.31
CA ILE A 149 0.08 -9.17 1.70
C ILE A 149 -1.08 -9.67 2.57
N SER A 150 -2.32 -9.64 2.05
CA SER A 150 -3.50 -10.12 2.77
C SER A 150 -3.41 -11.62 3.04
N SER A 151 -2.99 -12.40 2.06
CA SER A 151 -2.81 -13.85 2.18
C SER A 151 -1.76 -14.19 3.23
N LEU A 152 -0.68 -13.40 3.31
CA LEU A 152 0.34 -13.55 4.35
C LEU A 152 -0.23 -13.29 5.75
N SER A 153 -0.99 -12.20 5.93
CA SER A 153 -1.67 -11.91 7.20
C SER A 153 -2.57 -13.07 7.62
N GLU A 154 -3.36 -13.63 6.70
CA GLU A 154 -4.23 -14.77 6.97
C GLU A 154 -3.47 -16.05 7.32
N MET A 155 -2.38 -16.36 6.62
CA MET A 155 -1.56 -17.53 6.89
C MET A 155 -0.95 -17.48 8.29
N ILE A 156 -0.45 -16.32 8.71
CA ILE A 156 0.06 -16.10 10.06
C ILE A 156 -1.04 -16.30 11.10
N GLN A 157 -2.22 -15.70 10.89
CA GLN A 157 -3.35 -15.81 11.82
C GLN A 157 -3.86 -17.24 11.96
N LYS A 158 -3.85 -18.01 10.87
CA LYS A 158 -4.28 -19.42 10.83
C LYS A 158 -3.19 -20.39 11.29
N GLY A 159 -1.98 -19.91 11.64
CA GLY A 159 -0.84 -20.75 12.03
C GLY A 159 -0.39 -21.71 10.91
N SER A 160 -0.63 -21.34 9.65
CA SER A 160 -0.43 -22.19 8.47
C SER A 160 0.84 -21.86 7.70
N LEU A 161 1.82 -21.21 8.33
CA LEU A 161 3.12 -20.99 7.71
C LEU A 161 3.78 -22.36 7.46
N PRO A 162 4.17 -22.69 6.21
CA PRO A 162 4.95 -23.90 5.97
C PRO A 162 6.27 -23.80 6.73
N ASN A 163 6.62 -24.87 7.45
CA ASN A 163 7.94 -25.04 8.09
C ASN A 163 9.05 -25.08 7.04
#